data_AF-A0A1W2BHR8-F1
#
_entry.id   AF-A0A1W2BHR8-F1
#
_cell.length_a   1.000
_cell.length_b   1.000
_cell.length_c   1.000
_cell.angle_alpha   90.00
_cell.angle_beta   90.00
_cell.angle_gamma   90.00
#
_symmetry.space_group_name_H-M   'P 1'
#
loop_
_entity.id
_entity.type
_entity.pdbx_description
1 polymer ?
#
loop_
_entity_poly.entity_id
_entity_poly.type
_entity_poly.pdbx_seq_one_letter_code
_entity_poly.pdbx_strand_id
1 'polypeptide(L)'
;MDIRIRHIVTCLVLAFLSYLAVSSSVGLYNLEHAPSQFVSSAYVDGTDMSSLAELGESSVGGATAFVTSVGYGALIFVASLISSLILTLVFVRKVAPHNVAFEATMCIYIAFVALSLLLSLILTRFAEVIPSLIYTGIWALVAGLVYLLPLRLKRR
;
A
#
# COMPACT_ATOMS: atom_id res chain seq x y z
N MET A 1 26.11 15.59 4.20
CA MET A 1 24.65 15.60 3.96
C MET A 1 23.98 16.54 4.93
N ASP A 2 23.38 17.59 4.37
CA ASP A 2 22.61 18.60 5.08
C ASP A 2 21.25 18.07 5.52
N ILE A 3 20.70 18.67 6.58
CA ILE A 3 19.36 18.37 7.09
C ILE A 3 18.29 18.52 6.00
N ARG A 4 18.46 19.46 5.06
CA ARG A 4 17.55 19.67 3.93
C ARG A 4 17.52 18.46 2.98
N ILE A 5 18.70 18.00 2.55
CA ILE A 5 18.84 16.83 1.66
C ILE A 5 18.22 15.60 2.32
N ARG A 6 18.37 15.47 3.64
CA ARG A 6 17.80 14.39 4.43
C ARG A 6 16.27 14.35 4.37
N HIS A 7 15.61 15.50 4.57
CA HIS A 7 14.15 15.57 4.47
C HIS A 7 13.68 15.33 3.03
N ILE A 8 14.40 15.83 2.03
CA ILE A 8 14.08 15.60 0.61
C ILE A 8 14.10 14.10 0.28
N VAL A 9 15.17 13.38 0.66
CA VAL A 9 15.27 11.92 0.43
C VAL A 9 14.16 11.17 1.17
N THR A 10 13.85 11.57 2.41
CA THR A 10 12.76 10.96 3.17
C THR A 10 11.42 11.16 2.48
N CYS A 11 11.12 12.38 2.04
CA CYS A 11 9.88 12.70 1.32
C CYS A 11 9.77 11.92 0.00
N LEU A 12 10.87 11.80 -0.76
CA LEU A 12 10.87 11.02 -2.02
C LEU A 12 10.55 9.55 -1.76
N VAL A 13 11.16 8.96 -0.73
CA VAL A 13 10.91 7.57 -0.36
C VAL A 13 9.46 7.37 0.11
N LEU A 14 8.97 8.24 0.99
CA LEU A 14 7.59 8.16 1.48
C LEU A 14 6.55 8.38 0.35
N ALA A 15 6.83 9.29 -0.59
CA ALA A 15 5.99 9.51 -1.75
C ALA A 15 5.96 8.26 -2.66
N PHE A 16 7.10 7.62 -2.89
CA PHE A 16 7.17 6.37 -3.64
C PHE A 16 6.36 5.24 -2.98
N LEU A 17 6.48 5.06 -1.65
CA LEU A 17 5.71 4.05 -0.92
C LEU A 17 4.21 4.35 -0.92
N SER A 18 3.84 5.62 -0.76
CA SER A 18 2.45 6.08 -0.84
C SER A 18 1.87 5.79 -2.23
N TYR A 19 2.63 6.07 -3.29
CA TYR A 19 2.22 5.77 -4.66
C TYR A 19 1.96 4.28 -4.87
N LEU A 20 2.85 3.40 -4.39
CA LEU A 20 2.66 1.95 -4.50
C LEU A 20 1.41 1.45 -3.77
N ALA A 21 1.13 1.98 -2.58
CA ALA A 21 -0.05 1.59 -1.81
C ALA A 21 -1.35 2.05 -2.50
N VAL A 22 -1.38 3.29 -2.99
CA VAL A 22 -2.51 3.84 -3.75
C VAL A 22 -2.72 3.06 -5.05
N SER A 23 -1.67 2.83 -5.83
CA SER A 23 -1.77 2.14 -7.12
C SER A 23 -2.25 0.69 -6.97
N SER A 24 -1.81 0.00 -5.92
CA SER A 24 -2.25 -1.38 -5.63
C SER A 24 -3.72 -1.44 -5.22
N SER A 25 -4.18 -0.47 -4.41
CA SER A 25 -5.59 -0.37 -4.00
C SER A 25 -6.51 -0.08 -5.19
N VAL A 26 -6.08 0.83 -6.08
CA VAL A 26 -6.80 1.14 -7.32
C VAL A 26 -6.75 -0.03 -8.31
N GLY A 27 -5.62 -0.74 -8.36
CA GLY A 27 -5.46 -1.94 -9.19
C GLY A 27 -6.47 -3.04 -8.83
N LEU A 28 -6.63 -3.32 -7.54
CA LEU A 28 -7.66 -4.27 -7.06
C LEU A 28 -9.07 -3.79 -7.39
N TYR A 29 -9.39 -2.52 -7.10
CA TYR A 29 -10.70 -1.96 -7.42
C TYR A 29 -11.06 -2.16 -8.90
N ASN A 30 -10.13 -1.87 -9.81
CA ASN A 30 -10.34 -2.05 -11.24
C ASN A 30 -10.45 -3.52 -11.68
N LEU A 31 -9.85 -4.45 -10.95
CA LEU A 31 -9.91 -5.89 -11.23
C LEU A 31 -11.29 -6.44 -10.84
N GLU A 32 -11.81 -6.03 -9.69
CA GLU A 32 -13.13 -6.45 -9.19
C GLU A 32 -14.29 -5.76 -9.91
N HIS A 33 -14.08 -4.54 -10.39
CA HIS A 33 -15.09 -3.73 -11.09
C HIS A 33 -14.83 -3.63 -12.60
N ALA A 34 -14.00 -4.52 -13.15
CA ALA A 34 -13.81 -4.61 -14.59
C ALA A 34 -15.18 -4.91 -15.24
N PRO A 35 -15.60 -4.14 -16.26
CA PRO A 35 -16.86 -4.42 -16.94
C PRO A 35 -16.78 -5.83 -17.52
N SER A 36 -17.64 -6.72 -17.03
CA SER A 36 -17.80 -8.07 -17.54
C SER A 36 -18.11 -8.02 -19.04
N GLN A 37 -17.08 -8.20 -19.88
CA GLN A 37 -17.25 -8.36 -21.33
C GLN A 37 -17.87 -9.73 -21.69
N PHE A 38 -18.19 -10.56 -20.69
CA PHE A 38 -18.83 -11.85 -20.85
C PHE A 38 -20.09 -11.93 -20.01
N VAL A 39 -21.13 -11.20 -20.41
CA VAL A 39 -22.49 -11.70 -20.21
C VAL A 39 -23.07 -11.87 -21.61
N SER A 40 -22.66 -12.98 -22.25
CA SER A 40 -23.43 -13.51 -23.35
C SER A 40 -24.81 -13.84 -22.77
N SER A 41 -25.85 -13.31 -23.40
CA SER A 41 -27.25 -13.67 -23.22
C SER A 41 -27.41 -15.18 -22.97
N ALA A 42 -27.51 -15.58 -21.70
CA ALA A 42 -27.88 -16.93 -21.32
C ALA A 42 -29.40 -17.02 -21.53
N TYR A 43 -29.80 -17.68 -22.62
CA TYR A 43 -31.17 -18.11 -22.82
C TYR A 43 -31.50 -19.13 -21.73
N VAL A 44 -32.38 -18.74 -20.80
CA VAL A 44 -32.90 -19.56 -19.72
C VAL A 44 -33.86 -20.58 -20.34
N ASP A 45 -33.39 -21.80 -20.55
CA ASP A 45 -34.23 -22.96 -20.84
C ASP A 45 -33.91 -24.03 -19.79
N GLY A 46 -34.94 -24.49 -19.08
CA GLY A 46 -34.94 -25.04 -17.69
C GLY A 46 -34.16 -26.34 -17.42
N THR A 47 -32.99 -26.51 -18.02
CA THR A 47 -31.95 -27.52 -17.74
C THR A 47 -30.76 -26.91 -16.97
N ASP A 48 -31.02 -25.80 -16.28
CA ASP A 48 -30.08 -24.75 -15.88
C ASP A 48 -29.03 -25.15 -14.83
N MET A 49 -27.87 -25.61 -15.32
CA MET A 49 -26.57 -25.57 -14.59
C MET A 49 -25.97 -24.16 -14.54
N SER A 50 -26.67 -23.13 -15.04
CA SER A 50 -26.24 -21.73 -15.03
C SER A 50 -25.92 -21.22 -13.62
N SER A 51 -26.70 -21.61 -12.61
CA SER A 51 -26.40 -21.31 -11.20
C SER A 51 -25.09 -21.96 -10.69
N LEU A 52 -24.75 -23.16 -11.15
CA LEU A 52 -23.48 -23.83 -10.85
C LEU A 52 -22.30 -23.22 -11.62
N ALA A 53 -22.53 -22.76 -12.85
CA ALA A 53 -21.56 -22.02 -13.64
C ALA A 53 -21.26 -20.64 -13.02
N GLU A 54 -22.29 -19.92 -12.56
CA GLU A 54 -22.16 -18.64 -11.83
C GLU A 54 -21.42 -18.82 -10.50
N LEU A 55 -21.69 -19.91 -9.76
CA LEU A 55 -20.93 -20.25 -8.54
C LEU A 55 -19.47 -20.62 -8.84
N GLY A 56 -19.23 -21.32 -9.95
CA GLY A 56 -17.89 -21.64 -10.45
C GLY A 56 -17.10 -20.39 -10.87
N GLU A 57 -17.74 -19.47 -11.57
CA GLU A 57 -17.13 -18.21 -12.02
C GLU A 57 -16.88 -17.25 -10.85
N SER A 58 -17.83 -17.17 -9.90
CA SER A 58 -17.67 -16.44 -8.64
C SER A 58 -16.49 -16.96 -7.79
N SER A 59 -16.33 -18.29 -7.71
CA SER A 59 -15.26 -18.90 -6.91
C SER A 59 -13.87 -18.77 -7.55
N VAL A 60 -13.77 -18.90 -8.88
CA VAL A 60 -12.53 -18.64 -9.62
C VAL A 60 -12.15 -17.15 -9.59
N GLY A 61 -13.14 -16.26 -9.71
CA GLY A 61 -12.97 -14.81 -9.53
C GLY A 61 -12.43 -14.45 -8.13
N GLY A 62 -13.03 -15.00 -7.07
CA GLY A 62 -12.55 -14.80 -5.70
C GLY A 62 -11.14 -15.34 -5.46
N ALA A 63 -10.80 -16.50 -6.03
CA ALA A 63 -9.46 -17.07 -5.92
C ALA A 63 -8.40 -16.21 -6.63
N THR A 64 -8.70 -15.68 -7.82
CA THR A 64 -7.79 -14.79 -8.55
C THR A 64 -7.62 -13.43 -7.87
N ALA A 65 -8.68 -12.85 -7.29
CA ALA A 65 -8.61 -11.64 -6.46
C ALA A 65 -7.75 -11.87 -5.20
N PHE A 66 -7.87 -13.03 -4.57
CA PHE A 66 -7.04 -13.40 -3.42
C PHE A 66 -5.55 -13.52 -3.81
N VAL A 67 -5.23 -14.23 -4.89
CA VAL A 67 -3.84 -14.40 -5.35
C VAL A 67 -3.22 -13.05 -5.75
N THR A 68 -3.96 -12.21 -6.48
CA THR A 68 -3.49 -10.87 -6.88
C THR A 68 -3.29 -9.96 -5.68
N SER A 69 -4.22 -9.98 -4.70
CA SER A 69 -4.08 -9.15 -3.49
C SER A 69 -2.88 -9.54 -2.63
N VAL A 70 -2.60 -10.85 -2.49
CA VAL A 70 -1.39 -11.37 -1.83
C VAL A 70 -0.13 -10.95 -2.59
N GLY A 71 -0.15 -11.03 -3.92
CA GLY A 71 0.95 -10.60 -4.78
C GLY A 71 1.29 -9.12 -4.62
N TYR A 72 0.30 -8.24 -4.62
CA TYR A 72 0.49 -6.81 -4.35
C TYR A 72 1.02 -6.55 -2.94
N GLY A 73 0.49 -7.27 -1.93
CA GLY A 73 0.98 -7.18 -0.56
C GLY A 73 2.47 -7.52 -0.44
N ALA A 74 2.91 -8.60 -1.11
CA ALA A 74 4.31 -9.02 -1.15
C ALA A 74 5.21 -7.98 -1.83
N LEU A 75 4.76 -7.40 -2.97
CA LEU A 75 5.49 -6.34 -3.66
C LEU A 75 5.65 -5.09 -2.79
N ILE A 76 4.58 -4.64 -2.13
CA ILE A 76 4.63 -3.49 -1.21
C ILE A 76 5.58 -3.78 -0.05
N PHE A 77 5.53 -4.99 0.51
CA PHE A 77 6.42 -5.39 1.61
C PHE A 77 7.90 -5.33 1.18
N VAL A 78 8.25 -5.93 0.04
CA VAL A 78 9.64 -5.93 -0.46
C VAL A 78 10.10 -4.52 -0.82
N ALA A 79 9.26 -3.74 -1.52
CA ALA A 79 9.59 -2.37 -1.88
C ALA A 79 9.79 -1.49 -0.64
N SER A 80 8.90 -1.59 0.34
CA SER A 80 9.01 -0.85 1.61
C SER A 80 10.23 -1.27 2.42
N LEU A 81 10.61 -2.54 2.41
CA LEU A 81 11.84 -3.02 3.05
C LEU A 81 13.08 -2.40 2.40
N ILE A 82 13.19 -2.48 1.06
CA ILE A 82 14.33 -1.93 0.31
C ILE A 82 14.44 -0.42 0.54
N SER A 83 13.33 0.30 0.38
CA SER A 83 13.27 1.74 0.60
C SER A 83 13.65 2.14 2.02
N SER A 84 13.17 1.41 3.03
CA SER A 84 13.49 1.69 4.44
C SER A 84 14.94 1.35 4.79
N LEU A 85 15.52 0.32 4.15
CA LEU A 85 16.95 0.01 4.26
C LEU A 85 17.82 1.12 3.66
N ILE A 86 17.44 1.68 2.50
CA ILE A 86 18.14 2.84 1.91
C ILE A 86 18.14 4.02 2.88
N LEU A 87 16.98 4.33 3.48
CA LEU A 87 16.90 5.36 4.51
C LEU A 87 17.79 5.02 5.72
N THR A 88 17.80 3.78 6.17
CA THR A 88 18.65 3.37 7.30
C THR A 88 20.14 3.55 6.97
N LEU A 89 20.60 3.11 5.80
CA LEU A 89 22.00 3.24 5.37
C LEU A 89 22.45 4.70 5.22
N VAL A 90 21.60 5.55 4.66
CA VAL A 90 21.87 6.99 4.53
C VAL A 90 21.98 7.66 5.91
N PHE A 91 21.26 7.17 6.92
CA PHE A 91 21.14 7.81 8.23
C PHE A 91 22.03 7.20 9.32
N VAL A 92 22.47 5.95 9.21
CA VAL A 92 23.41 5.30 10.15
C VAL A 92 24.71 6.10 10.31
N ARG A 93 25.12 6.84 9.28
CA ARG A 93 26.35 7.66 9.29
C ARG A 93 26.26 9.00 10.02
N LYS A 94 25.07 9.48 10.42
CA LYS A 94 24.92 10.78 11.08
C LYS A 94 23.92 10.72 12.22
N VAL A 95 24.42 10.49 13.43
CA VAL A 95 23.72 10.76 14.69
C VAL A 95 23.29 12.22 14.64
N ALA A 96 21.98 12.47 14.50
CA ALA A 96 21.46 13.82 14.54
C ALA A 96 21.03 14.12 15.98
N PRO A 97 21.78 14.95 16.74
CA PRO A 97 21.46 15.26 18.14
C PRO A 97 20.28 16.23 18.31
N HIS A 98 19.54 16.58 17.24
CA HIS A 98 18.47 17.58 17.31
C HIS A 98 17.07 16.98 17.32
N ASN A 99 16.42 17.06 18.49
CA ASN A 99 15.01 16.69 18.74
C ASN A 99 14.04 17.26 17.68
N VAL A 100 14.24 18.51 17.25
CA VAL A 100 13.38 19.21 16.27
C VAL A 100 13.33 18.49 14.93
N ALA A 101 14.46 17.90 14.50
CA ALA A 101 14.55 17.25 13.20
C ALA A 101 13.86 15.87 13.20
N PHE A 102 13.72 15.23 14.37
CA PHE A 102 12.96 14.00 14.53
C PHE A 102 11.46 14.26 14.54
N GLU A 103 11.01 15.28 15.28
CA GLU A 103 9.60 15.68 15.34
C GLU A 103 9.08 16.09 13.95
N ALA A 104 9.87 16.84 13.19
CA ALA A 104 9.54 17.16 11.80
C ALA A 104 9.41 15.90 10.93
N THR A 105 10.31 14.93 11.09
CA THR A 105 10.28 13.67 10.31
C THR A 105 9.07 12.81 10.67
N MET A 106 8.70 12.74 11.95
CA MET A 106 7.49 12.07 12.43
C MET A 106 6.23 12.72 11.88
N CYS A 107 6.15 14.06 11.89
CA CYS A 107 5.02 14.79 11.34
C CYS A 107 4.85 14.52 9.84
N ILE A 108 5.95 14.58 9.08
CA ILE A 108 5.95 14.25 7.64
C ILE A 108 5.48 12.81 7.42
N TYR A 109 5.99 11.85 8.18
CA TYR A 109 5.59 10.45 8.05
C TYR A 109 4.09 10.26 8.28
N ILE A 110 3.54 10.81 9.37
CA ILE A 110 2.10 10.72 9.68
C ILE A 110 1.27 11.38 8.58
N ALA A 111 1.71 12.55 8.08
CA ALA A 111 1.03 13.25 6.99
C ALA A 111 0.99 12.40 5.71
N PHE A 112 2.09 11.73 5.35
CA PHE A 112 2.11 10.84 4.18
C PHE A 112 1.21 9.60 4.36
N VAL A 113 1.19 9.00 5.56
CA VAL A 113 0.28 7.89 5.85
C VAL A 113 -1.18 8.35 5.66
N ALA A 114 -1.59 9.44 6.32
CA ALA A 114 -2.95 9.95 6.21
C ALA A 114 -3.32 10.33 4.77
N LEU A 115 -2.41 10.97 4.04
CA LEU A 115 -2.61 11.38 2.66
C LEU A 115 -2.73 10.18 1.72
N SER A 116 -1.88 9.15 1.89
CA SER A 116 -1.94 7.92 1.10
C SER A 116 -3.27 7.17 1.29
N LEU A 117 -3.78 7.16 2.52
CA LEU A 117 -5.04 6.50 2.88
C LEU A 117 -6.24 7.27 2.29
N LEU A 118 -6.25 8.60 2.43
CA LEU A 118 -7.28 9.46 1.82
C LEU A 118 -7.30 9.34 0.30
N LEU A 119 -6.14 9.40 -0.37
CA LEU A 119 -6.06 9.24 -1.83
C LEU A 119 -6.54 7.86 -2.27
N SER A 120 -6.16 6.80 -1.56
CA SER A 120 -6.61 5.44 -1.87
C SER A 120 -8.13 5.35 -1.78
N LEU A 121 -8.74 5.86 -0.70
CA LEU A 121 -10.19 5.84 -0.50
C LEU A 121 -10.97 6.67 -1.54
N ILE A 122 -10.45 7.86 -1.88
CA ILE A 122 -11.08 8.71 -2.90
C ILE A 122 -11.05 8.02 -4.26
N LEU A 123 -9.91 7.43 -4.64
CA LEU A 123 -9.74 6.78 -5.95
C LEU A 123 -10.52 5.46 -6.05
N THR A 124 -10.67 4.72 -4.94
CA THR A 124 -11.48 3.50 -4.88
C THR A 124 -12.95 3.77 -4.55
N ARG A 125 -13.38 5.05 -4.51
CA ARG A 125 -14.76 5.47 -4.20
C ARG A 125 -15.30 4.88 -2.89
N PHE A 126 -14.43 4.67 -1.91
CA PHE A 126 -14.74 4.01 -0.64
C PHE A 126 -15.24 2.56 -0.76
N ALA A 127 -15.09 1.90 -1.91
CA ALA A 127 -15.39 0.48 -2.07
C ALA A 127 -14.32 -0.41 -1.41
N GLU A 128 -13.04 -0.08 -1.65
CA GLU A 128 -11.89 -0.87 -1.17
C GLU A 128 -11.29 -0.34 0.14
N VAL A 129 -12.10 -0.18 1.18
CA VAL A 129 -11.60 0.33 2.48
C VAL A 129 -10.58 -0.63 3.11
N ILE A 130 -10.89 -1.92 3.09
CA ILE A 130 -10.06 -2.94 3.74
C ILE A 130 -8.70 -3.08 3.03
N PRO A 131 -8.62 -3.26 1.69
CA PRO A 131 -7.33 -3.34 1.02
C PRO A 131 -6.51 -2.06 1.14
N SER A 132 -7.16 -0.89 1.07
CA SER A 132 -6.49 0.41 1.25
C SER A 132 -5.82 0.49 2.63
N LEU A 133 -6.50 0.06 3.69
CA LEU A 133 -5.95 -0.01 5.05
C LEU A 133 -4.80 -1.00 5.17
N ILE A 134 -4.94 -2.19 4.58
CA ILE A 134 -3.92 -3.23 4.64
C ILE A 134 -2.65 -2.75 3.94
N TYR A 135 -2.76 -2.25 2.71
CA TYR A 135 -1.60 -1.83 1.91
C TYR A 135 -0.90 -0.60 2.46
N THR A 136 -1.67 0.40 2.90
CA THR A 136 -1.07 1.54 3.62
C THR A 136 -0.44 1.12 4.94
N GLY A 137 -1.08 0.20 5.66
CA GLY A 137 -0.58 -0.37 6.91
C GLY A 137 0.74 -1.12 6.75
N ILE A 138 0.88 -1.95 5.71
CA ILE A 138 2.11 -2.73 5.46
C ILE A 138 3.32 -1.81 5.31
N TRP A 139 3.26 -0.83 4.40
CA TRP A 139 4.42 0.04 4.18
C TRP A 139 4.66 0.95 5.39
N ALA A 140 3.59 1.44 6.03
CA ALA A 140 3.69 2.27 7.22
C ALA A 140 4.40 1.50 8.34
N LEU A 141 3.99 0.26 8.62
CA LEU A 141 4.62 -0.60 9.62
C LEU A 141 6.10 -0.85 9.31
N VAL A 142 6.44 -1.18 8.06
CA VAL A 142 7.83 -1.45 7.67
C VAL A 142 8.70 -0.19 7.84
N ALA A 143 8.25 0.96 7.34
CA ALA A 143 8.96 2.23 7.52
C ALA A 143 9.05 2.64 9.00
N GLY A 144 8.00 2.36 9.78
CA GLY A 144 7.96 2.59 11.22
C GLY A 144 8.99 1.75 11.98
N LEU A 145 9.02 0.44 11.73
CA LEU A 145 9.87 -0.52 12.44
C LEU A 145 11.34 -0.44 12.02
N VAL A 146 11.61 -0.32 10.72
CA VAL A 146 12.98 -0.38 10.20
C VAL A 146 13.68 0.97 10.32
N TYR A 147 12.95 2.08 10.14
CA TYR A 147 13.55 3.41 10.10
C TYR A 147 13.22 4.28 11.33
N LEU A 148 11.95 4.43 11.73
CA LEU A 148 11.59 5.33 12.83
C LEU A 148 11.91 4.77 14.23
N LEU A 149 11.74 3.46 14.45
CA LEU A 149 11.97 2.83 15.75
C LEU A 149 13.45 2.90 16.19
N PRO A 150 14.44 2.58 15.34
CA PRO A 150 15.84 2.71 15.72
C PRO A 150 16.28 4.16 15.95
N LEU A 151 15.65 5.12 15.25
CA LEU A 151 15.86 6.55 15.49
C LEU A 151 15.34 6.98 16.88
N ARG A 152 14.23 6.39 17.34
CA ARG A 152 13.70 6.65 18.69
C ARG A 152 14.53 5.99 19.79
N LEU A 153 15.03 4.77 19.57
CA LEU A 153 15.86 4.05 20.54
C LEU A 153 17.20 4.75 20.79
N LYS A 154 17.84 5.30 19.75
CA LYS A 154 19.07 6.12 19.88
C LYS A 154 18.86 7.48 20.59
N ARG A 155 17.62 7.89 20.84
CA ARG A 155 17.28 9.13 21.56
C ARG A 155 17.25 8.94 23.08
N ARG A 156 17.05 7.70 23.57
CA ARG A 156 17.11 7.36 24.99
C ARG A 156 18.55 7.03 25.37
#